data_AF-A0A2D8L7S9-F1
#
_entry.id   AF-A0A2D8L7S9-F1
#
_cell.length_a   1.000
_cell.length_b   1.000
_cell.length_c   1.000
_cell.angle_alpha   90.00
_cell.angle_beta   90.00
_cell.angle_gamma   90.00
#
_symmetry.space_group_name_H-M   'P 1'
#
loop_
_entity.id
_entity.type
_entity.pdbx_description
1 polymer ?
#
loop_
_entity_poly.entity_id
_entity_poly.type
_entity_poly.pdbx_seq_one_letter_code
_entity_poly.pdbx_strand_id
1 'polypeptide(L)'
;MLDLINVSYDTQIPNNVGLSEDKKVLKALEKWHPGYINWWNDLIPQNFQESMVYLRTAVSVDPKGWAKFDYVKMPEYRWGVLLAPQVEDRKIPMGEHLGEPAWQEVPGEYRNMLKRLIVIQGDTEPGSVEQQRFLGLTAPSLYDMRNLFQVNVEEGRHLWAMVYLLQKYFGRDGREEAD
;
A
#
# COMPACT_ATOMS: atom_id res chain seq x y z
N MET A 1 -10.68 16.27 -14.14
CA MET A 1 -9.93 16.57 -12.90
C MET A 1 -10.12 15.34 -12.03
N LEU A 2 -9.04 14.63 -11.68
CA LEU A 2 -9.14 13.41 -10.87
C LEU A 2 -9.69 13.77 -9.49
N ASP A 3 -10.73 13.08 -9.04
CA ASP A 3 -11.21 13.19 -7.66
C ASP A 3 -10.23 12.43 -6.76
N LEU A 4 -9.23 13.13 -6.24
CA LEU A 4 -8.22 12.58 -5.35
C LEU A 4 -8.75 12.30 -3.94
N ILE A 5 -10.00 12.70 -3.63
CA ILE A 5 -10.59 12.56 -2.30
C ILE A 5 -11.27 11.20 -2.15
N ASN A 6 -11.95 10.75 -3.20
CA ASN A 6 -12.71 9.49 -3.18
C ASN A 6 -11.89 8.32 -3.76
N VAL A 7 -12.06 7.14 -3.16
CA VAL A 7 -11.44 5.91 -3.68
C VAL A 7 -12.29 5.35 -4.81
N SER A 8 -11.68 5.18 -5.97
CA SER A 8 -12.26 4.49 -7.11
C SER A 8 -12.18 2.97 -6.94
N TYR A 9 -13.26 2.29 -7.33
CA TYR A 9 -13.40 0.83 -7.35
C TYR A 9 -13.60 0.29 -8.77
N ASP A 10 -13.25 1.09 -9.79
CA ASP A 10 -13.33 0.73 -11.20
C ASP A 10 -12.31 -0.35 -11.63
N THR A 11 -11.30 -0.59 -10.80
CA THR A 11 -10.34 -1.69 -10.97
C THR A 11 -10.40 -2.66 -9.79
N GLN A 12 -9.70 -3.80 -9.91
CA GLN A 12 -9.52 -4.72 -8.79
C GLN A 12 -8.81 -4.06 -7.59
N ILE A 13 -8.04 -3.00 -7.82
CA ILE A 13 -7.21 -2.32 -6.84
C ILE A 13 -7.85 -0.95 -6.51
N PRO A 14 -8.48 -0.80 -5.33
CA PRO A 14 -9.03 0.49 -4.92
C PRO A 14 -7.95 1.56 -4.91
N ASN A 15 -8.22 2.74 -5.48
CA ASN A 15 -7.21 3.79 -5.54
C ASN A 15 -7.80 5.20 -5.73
N ASN A 16 -7.01 6.23 -5.43
CA ASN A 16 -7.33 7.63 -5.75
C ASN A 16 -6.26 8.27 -6.67
N VAL A 17 -5.52 7.45 -7.43
CA VAL A 17 -4.38 7.89 -8.26
C VAL A 17 -4.63 7.73 -9.76
N GLY A 18 -5.86 7.40 -10.15
CA GLY A 18 -6.25 7.24 -11.55
C GLY A 18 -5.63 6.00 -12.22
N LEU A 19 -5.55 4.86 -11.52
CA LEU A 19 -4.93 3.65 -12.09
C LEU A 19 -5.56 3.20 -13.41
N SER A 20 -6.86 3.40 -13.62
CA SER A 20 -7.54 3.06 -14.88
C SER A 20 -7.06 3.89 -16.08
N GLU A 21 -6.53 5.09 -15.83
CA GLU A 21 -5.94 5.96 -16.85
C GLU A 21 -4.48 5.57 -17.15
N ASP A 22 -3.74 5.05 -16.16
CA ASP A 22 -2.38 4.53 -16.32
C ASP A 22 -2.35 3.01 -16.53
N LYS A 23 -2.72 2.59 -17.74
CA LYS A 23 -2.77 1.17 -18.15
C LYS A 23 -1.46 0.41 -17.94
N LYS A 24 -0.31 1.10 -17.99
CA LYS A 24 1.00 0.47 -17.84
C LYS A 24 1.23 0.08 -16.39
N VAL A 25 0.96 0.99 -15.45
CA VAL A 25 1.09 0.74 -14.01
C VAL A 25 0.01 -0.25 -13.55
N LEU A 26 -1.23 -0.08 -13.98
CA LEU A 26 -2.32 -1.01 -13.64
C LEU A 26 -1.97 -2.45 -14.01
N LYS A 27 -1.54 -2.69 -15.25
CA LYS A 27 -1.16 -4.03 -15.71
C LYS A 27 0.01 -4.63 -14.91
N ALA A 28 0.95 -3.79 -14.50
CA ALA A 28 2.11 -4.25 -13.74
C ALA A 28 1.71 -4.61 -12.30
N LEU A 29 0.84 -3.83 -11.66
CA LEU A 29 0.27 -4.16 -10.34
C LEU A 29 -0.60 -5.41 -10.39
N GLU A 30 -1.44 -5.55 -11.42
CA GLU A 30 -2.27 -6.74 -11.61
C GLU A 30 -1.44 -8.01 -11.85
N LYS A 31 -0.25 -7.89 -12.46
CA LYS A 31 0.70 -9.00 -12.60
C LYS A 31 1.35 -9.37 -11.27
N TRP A 32 1.66 -8.38 -10.44
CA TRP A 32 2.29 -8.57 -9.12
C TRP A 32 1.32 -9.12 -8.07
N HIS A 33 0.06 -8.68 -8.10
CA HIS A 33 -0.96 -8.99 -7.10
C HIS A 33 -1.11 -10.50 -6.77
N PRO A 34 -1.17 -11.45 -7.74
CA PRO A 34 -1.24 -12.87 -7.41
C PRO A 34 -0.05 -13.37 -6.57
N GLY A 35 1.16 -12.85 -6.81
CA GLY A 35 2.35 -13.20 -6.02
C GLY A 35 2.23 -12.73 -4.57
N TYR A 36 1.74 -11.50 -4.37
CA TYR A 36 1.44 -10.96 -3.04
C TYR A 36 0.40 -11.81 -2.28
N ILE A 37 -0.67 -12.24 -2.96
CA ILE A 37 -1.70 -13.09 -2.34
C ILE A 37 -1.13 -14.47 -1.97
N ASN A 38 -0.27 -15.05 -2.80
CA ASN A 38 0.42 -16.30 -2.47
C ASN A 38 1.31 -16.12 -1.24
N TRP A 39 2.14 -15.08 -1.18
CA TRP A 39 2.97 -14.77 -0.01
C TRP A 39 2.11 -14.62 1.25
N TRP A 40 1.00 -13.87 1.18
CA TRP A 40 0.08 -13.71 2.30
C TRP A 40 -0.49 -15.04 2.79
N ASN A 41 -0.90 -15.90 1.85
CA ASN A 41 -1.48 -17.20 2.14
C ASN A 41 -0.46 -18.25 2.62
N ASP A 42 0.81 -18.11 2.27
CA ASP A 42 1.85 -19.00 2.77
C ASP A 42 2.29 -18.61 4.19
N LEU A 43 2.13 -17.34 4.56
CA LEU A 43 2.68 -16.79 5.79
C LEU A 43 1.79 -16.94 7.02
N ILE A 44 0.50 -16.63 6.88
CA ILE A 44 -0.46 -16.62 8.00
C ILE A 44 -1.05 -18.03 8.19
N PRO A 45 -1.20 -18.56 9.42
CA PRO A 45 -1.86 -19.84 9.64
C PRO A 45 -3.24 -19.96 8.95
N GLN A 46 -3.50 -21.07 8.27
CA GLN A 46 -4.68 -21.26 7.40
C GLN A 46 -6.01 -21.00 8.12
N ASN A 47 -6.13 -21.42 9.39
CA ASN A 47 -7.32 -21.21 10.20
C ASN A 47 -7.68 -19.71 10.35
N PHE A 48 -6.70 -18.81 10.34
CA PHE A 48 -6.94 -17.37 10.39
C PHE A 48 -7.31 -16.78 9.03
N GLN A 49 -6.81 -17.34 7.93
CA GLN A 49 -7.17 -16.88 6.58
C GLN A 49 -8.65 -17.11 6.25
N GLU A 50 -9.19 -18.23 6.73
CA GLU A 50 -10.60 -18.61 6.51
C GLU A 50 -11.57 -17.88 7.45
N SER A 51 -11.04 -17.20 8.48
CA SER A 51 -11.84 -16.50 9.50
C SER A 51 -12.39 -15.17 8.99
N MET A 52 -13.64 -14.87 9.36
CA MET A 52 -14.23 -13.54 9.16
C MET A 52 -13.71 -12.60 10.25
N VAL A 53 -12.91 -11.60 9.86
CA VAL A 53 -12.32 -10.63 10.79
C VAL A 53 -12.97 -9.27 10.59
N TYR A 54 -13.36 -8.62 11.67
CA TYR A 54 -13.94 -7.27 11.63
C TYR A 54 -12.86 -6.22 11.42
N LEU A 55 -12.61 -5.83 10.17
CA LEU A 55 -11.49 -4.97 9.79
C LEU A 55 -11.98 -3.63 9.25
N ARG A 56 -11.11 -2.63 9.40
CA ARG A 56 -11.24 -1.31 8.79
C ARG A 56 -10.54 -1.34 7.43
N THR A 57 -11.24 -0.89 6.40
CA THR A 57 -10.71 -0.70 5.04
C THR A 57 -10.83 0.77 4.66
N ALA A 58 -9.77 1.34 4.09
CA ALA A 58 -9.78 2.71 3.61
C ALA A 58 -10.63 2.85 2.32
N VAL A 59 -11.56 3.81 2.32
CA VAL A 59 -12.51 4.10 1.22
C VAL A 59 -12.46 5.56 0.75
N SER A 60 -11.70 6.41 1.44
CA SER A 60 -11.43 7.82 1.09
C SER A 60 -10.12 8.25 1.74
N VAL A 61 -9.59 9.42 1.35
CA VAL A 61 -8.51 10.12 2.06
C VAL A 61 -9.01 11.38 2.79
N ASP A 62 -10.33 11.60 2.86
CA ASP A 62 -10.94 12.70 3.61
C ASP A 62 -10.79 12.46 5.14
N PRO A 63 -10.20 13.42 5.88
CA PRO A 63 -10.13 13.37 7.34
C PRO A 63 -11.47 13.15 8.06
N LYS A 64 -12.60 13.53 7.45
CA LYS A 64 -13.95 13.43 8.03
C LYS A 64 -14.58 12.04 7.91
N GLY A 65 -14.04 11.14 7.08
CA GLY A 65 -14.63 9.83 6.85
C GLY A 65 -13.87 9.02 5.81
N TRP A 66 -12.83 8.32 6.25
CA TRP A 66 -11.91 7.62 5.35
C TRP A 66 -12.06 6.09 5.37
N ALA A 67 -12.91 5.54 6.22
CA ALA A 67 -12.88 4.13 6.58
C ALA A 67 -14.26 3.48 6.65
N LYS A 68 -14.36 2.26 6.11
CA LYS A 68 -15.49 1.35 6.32
C LYS A 68 -15.04 0.20 7.23
N PHE A 69 -15.88 -0.19 8.18
CA PHE A 69 -15.67 -1.39 8.98
C PHE A 69 -16.62 -2.48 8.53
N ASP A 70 -16.11 -3.69 8.31
CA ASP A 70 -16.91 -4.85 7.94
C ASP A 70 -16.19 -6.15 8.29
N TYR A 71 -16.92 -7.26 8.28
CA TYR A 71 -16.31 -8.59 8.35
C TYR A 71 -15.78 -9.00 6.98
N VAL A 72 -14.52 -9.40 6.93
CA VAL A 72 -13.86 -9.85 5.69
C VAL A 72 -12.87 -10.97 6.01
N LYS A 73 -12.66 -11.89 5.07
CA LYS A 73 -11.51 -12.80 5.12
C LYS A 73 -10.28 -12.01 4.73
N MET A 74 -9.18 -12.14 5.49
CA MET A 74 -7.99 -11.34 5.22
C MET A 74 -7.46 -11.42 3.77
N PRO A 75 -7.44 -12.60 3.10
CA PRO A 75 -7.05 -12.68 1.68
C PRO A 75 -7.97 -11.90 0.72
N GLU A 76 -9.20 -11.60 1.14
CA GLU A 76 -10.18 -10.81 0.38
C GLU A 76 -10.12 -9.31 0.75
N TYR A 77 -9.19 -8.92 1.64
CA TYR A 77 -9.00 -7.53 2.00
C TYR A 77 -8.67 -6.69 0.77
N ARG A 78 -9.30 -5.53 0.67
CA ARG A 78 -9.19 -4.66 -0.51
C ARG A 78 -7.99 -3.74 -0.34
N TRP A 79 -6.78 -4.28 -0.52
CA TRP A 79 -5.55 -3.49 -0.53
C TRP A 79 -5.55 -2.48 -1.67
N GLY A 80 -5.33 -1.22 -1.35
CA GLY A 80 -5.45 -0.11 -2.29
C GLY A 80 -4.30 0.89 -2.21
N VAL A 81 -4.16 1.67 -3.27
CA VAL A 81 -3.13 2.71 -3.42
C VAL A 81 -3.75 4.08 -3.16
N LEU A 82 -3.39 4.68 -2.03
CA LEU A 82 -3.98 5.93 -1.56
C LEU A 82 -2.88 6.97 -1.31
N LEU A 83 -2.94 8.09 -2.02
CA LEU A 83 -2.07 9.25 -1.81
C LEU A 83 -2.87 10.40 -1.18
N ALA A 84 -2.19 11.23 -0.39
CA ALA A 84 -2.81 12.45 0.09
C ALA A 84 -3.16 13.38 -1.09
N PRO A 85 -4.22 14.21 -0.97
CA PRO A 85 -4.55 15.17 -2.01
C PRO A 85 -3.36 16.07 -2.37
N GLN A 86 -3.18 16.30 -3.66
CA GLN A 86 -2.13 17.17 -4.15
C GLN A 86 -2.37 18.61 -3.66
N VAL A 87 -1.29 19.25 -3.21
CA VAL A 87 -1.30 20.67 -2.86
C VAL A 87 -0.74 21.46 -4.04
N GLU A 88 -1.54 22.37 -4.57
CA GLU A 88 -1.13 23.27 -5.66
C GLU A 88 0.07 24.12 -5.24
N ASP A 89 1.00 24.34 -6.17
CA ASP A 89 2.24 25.11 -5.97
C ASP A 89 3.11 24.67 -4.78
N ARG A 90 2.97 23.43 -4.30
CA ARG A 90 3.80 22.89 -3.21
C ARG A 90 5.29 23.07 -3.55
N LYS A 91 6.01 23.69 -2.62
CA LYS A 91 7.47 23.91 -2.71
C LYS A 91 8.24 22.96 -1.80
N ILE A 92 9.48 22.68 -2.16
CA ILE A 92 10.43 21.93 -1.34
C ILE A 92 10.79 22.78 -0.11
N PRO A 93 10.63 22.29 1.13
CA PRO A 93 10.72 23.11 2.33
C PRO A 93 12.12 23.16 2.96
N MET A 94 13.11 22.44 2.43
CA MET A 94 14.47 22.34 3.01
C MET A 94 15.52 21.87 2.01
N GLY A 95 16.79 22.01 2.38
CA GLY A 95 17.93 21.49 1.61
C GLY A 95 18.34 22.39 0.45
N GLU A 96 19.06 21.82 -0.51
CA GLU A 96 19.62 22.53 -1.66
C GLU A 96 18.54 23.14 -2.57
N HIS A 97 17.43 22.43 -2.76
CA HIS A 97 16.31 22.85 -3.63
C HIS A 97 15.23 23.66 -2.89
N LEU A 98 15.56 24.29 -1.76
CA LEU A 98 14.60 25.06 -0.96
C LEU A 98 13.87 26.11 -1.82
N GLY A 99 12.54 26.06 -1.82
CA GLY A 99 11.68 26.99 -2.55
C GLY A 99 11.37 26.59 -4.01
N GLU A 100 12.04 25.56 -4.54
CA GLU A 100 11.71 24.99 -5.85
C GLU A 100 10.38 24.21 -5.82
N PRO A 101 9.68 24.04 -6.97
CA PRO A 101 8.50 23.19 -7.05
C PRO A 101 8.78 21.74 -6.62
N ALA A 102 7.87 21.15 -5.85
CA ALA A 102 7.96 19.74 -5.47
C ALA A 102 7.85 18.83 -6.69
N TRP A 103 8.78 17.88 -6.81
CA TRP A 103 8.89 17.02 -7.98
C TRP A 103 7.69 16.06 -8.12
N GLN A 104 7.18 15.94 -9.34
CA GLN A 104 6.16 14.94 -9.71
C GLN A 104 6.77 13.72 -10.39
N GLU A 105 8.03 13.84 -10.81
CA GLU A 105 8.85 12.78 -11.40
C GLU A 105 10.21 12.77 -10.71
N VAL A 106 10.85 11.61 -10.66
CA VAL A 106 12.13 11.46 -9.95
C VAL A 106 13.27 12.06 -10.77
N PRO A 107 14.01 13.07 -10.26
CA PRO A 107 15.19 13.59 -10.95
C PRO A 107 16.23 12.49 -11.17
N GLY A 108 16.84 12.48 -12.36
CA GLY A 108 17.77 11.42 -12.77
C GLY A 108 18.95 11.24 -11.80
N GLU A 109 19.49 12.34 -11.29
CA GLU A 109 20.60 12.35 -10.34
C GLU A 109 20.28 11.68 -8.99
N TYR A 110 19.01 11.74 -8.56
CA TYR A 110 18.56 11.17 -7.29
C TYR A 110 17.87 9.81 -7.44
N ARG A 111 17.75 9.30 -8.66
CA ARG A 111 16.96 8.10 -8.97
C ARG A 111 17.37 6.90 -8.12
N ASN A 112 18.66 6.56 -8.08
CA ASN A 112 19.11 5.39 -7.32
C ASN A 112 18.95 5.57 -5.80
N MET A 113 19.17 6.78 -5.31
CA MET A 113 19.02 7.11 -3.89
C MET A 113 17.56 7.01 -3.45
N LEU A 114 16.64 7.66 -4.17
CA LEU A 114 15.21 7.62 -3.85
C LEU A 114 14.62 6.22 -4.01
N LYS A 115 15.05 5.46 -5.04
CA LYS A 115 14.68 4.04 -5.18
C LYS A 115 15.07 3.26 -3.93
N ARG A 116 16.33 3.37 -3.50
CA ARG A 116 16.85 2.66 -2.32
C ARG A 116 16.07 3.02 -1.06
N LEU A 117 15.70 4.27 -0.85
CA LEU A 117 14.90 4.68 0.30
C LEU A 117 13.50 4.04 0.30
N ILE A 118 12.85 4.01 -0.87
CA ILE A 118 11.54 3.37 -1.04
C ILE A 118 11.63 1.85 -0.79
N VAL A 119 12.66 1.19 -1.32
CA VAL A 119 12.88 -0.25 -1.11
C VAL A 119 13.12 -0.55 0.37
N ILE A 120 14.02 0.19 1.03
CA ILE A 120 14.32 -0.03 2.45
C ILE A 120 13.07 0.16 3.32
N GLN A 121 12.25 1.18 3.05
CA GLN A 121 10.99 1.35 3.76
C GLN A 121 10.06 0.16 3.48
N GLY A 122 9.87 -0.17 2.20
CA GLY A 122 9.00 -1.25 1.74
C GLY A 122 9.34 -2.62 2.28
N ASP A 123 10.62 -2.91 2.54
CA ASP A 123 11.11 -4.17 3.11
C ASP A 123 10.68 -4.38 4.57
N THR A 124 10.49 -3.30 5.32
CA THR A 124 10.07 -3.40 6.73
C THR A 124 8.62 -3.84 6.88
N GLU A 125 7.78 -3.53 5.89
CA GLU A 125 6.35 -3.78 5.90
C GLU A 125 6.02 -5.30 5.92
N PRO A 126 6.48 -6.13 4.97
CA PRO A 126 6.31 -7.58 5.04
C PRO A 126 7.10 -8.19 6.20
N GLY A 127 8.30 -7.66 6.51
CA GLY A 127 9.10 -8.15 7.64
C GLY A 127 8.37 -8.09 8.98
N SER A 128 7.54 -7.06 9.18
CA SER A 128 6.71 -6.94 10.38
C SER A 128 5.60 -8.01 10.44
N VAL A 129 4.92 -8.28 9.31
CA VAL A 129 3.87 -9.32 9.22
C VAL A 129 4.49 -10.69 9.44
N GLU A 130 5.66 -10.94 8.86
CA GLU A 130 6.40 -12.18 9.04
C GLU A 130 6.75 -12.43 10.50
N GLN A 131 7.28 -11.43 11.21
CA GLN A 131 7.61 -11.55 12.63
C GLN A 131 6.38 -11.82 13.51
N GLN A 132 5.21 -11.32 13.11
CA GLN A 132 3.99 -11.35 13.91
C GLN A 132 3.07 -12.54 13.62
N ARG A 133 3.35 -13.33 12.56
CA ARG A 133 2.45 -14.37 12.01
C ARG A 133 1.90 -15.40 13.01
N PHE A 134 2.60 -15.67 14.11
CA PHE A 134 2.18 -16.63 15.13
C PHE A 134 1.50 -16.01 16.36
N LEU A 135 1.48 -14.68 16.49
CA LEU A 135 0.92 -14.00 17.68
C LEU A 135 -0.60 -14.25 17.84
N GLY A 136 -1.30 -14.53 16.74
CA GLY A 136 -2.72 -14.89 16.79
C GLY A 136 -3.01 -16.18 17.56
N LEU A 137 -2.06 -17.10 17.66
CA LEU A 137 -2.22 -18.38 18.37
C LEU A 137 -2.31 -18.22 19.89
N THR A 138 -1.78 -17.11 20.41
CA THR A 138 -1.70 -16.81 21.85
C THR A 138 -2.26 -15.43 22.18
N ALA A 139 -3.12 -14.89 21.30
CA ALA A 139 -3.74 -13.60 21.54
C ALA A 139 -4.56 -13.62 22.84
N PRO A 140 -4.39 -12.62 23.73
CA PRO A 140 -5.02 -12.63 25.06
C PRO A 140 -6.52 -12.34 25.01
N SER A 141 -7.04 -11.88 23.88
CA SER A 141 -8.47 -11.73 23.61
C SER A 141 -8.76 -11.67 22.11
N LEU A 142 -10.04 -11.81 21.73
CA LEU A 142 -10.48 -11.57 20.35
C LEU A 142 -10.26 -10.12 19.91
N TYR A 143 -10.33 -9.17 20.85
CA TYR A 143 -10.07 -7.75 20.56
C TYR A 143 -8.60 -7.53 20.15
N ASP A 144 -7.68 -8.12 20.91
CA ASP A 144 -6.24 -8.04 20.62
C ASP A 144 -5.89 -8.78 19.33
N MET A 145 -6.49 -9.96 19.10
CA MET A 145 -6.32 -10.71 17.86
C MET A 145 -6.82 -9.92 16.64
N ARG A 146 -7.98 -9.24 16.77
CA ARG A 146 -8.50 -8.37 15.72
C ARG A 146 -7.58 -7.18 15.45
N ASN A 147 -6.99 -6.59 16.48
CA ASN A 147 -6.06 -5.48 16.32
C ASN A 147 -4.74 -5.93 15.67
N LEU A 148 -4.22 -7.10 16.04
CA LEU A 148 -3.09 -7.73 15.35
C LEU A 148 -3.38 -7.87 13.85
N PHE A 149 -4.53 -8.44 13.49
CA PHE A 149 -4.90 -8.60 12.08
C PHE A 149 -5.13 -7.27 11.37
N GLN A 150 -5.65 -6.25 12.07
CA GLN A 150 -5.74 -4.89 11.52
C GLN A 150 -4.36 -4.33 11.19
N VAL A 151 -3.38 -4.49 12.09
CA VAL A 151 -1.99 -4.09 11.83
C VAL A 151 -1.47 -4.86 10.62
N ASN A 152 -1.61 -6.19 10.58
CA ASN A 152 -1.05 -6.98 9.49
C ASN A 152 -1.60 -6.57 8.10
N VAL A 153 -2.90 -6.33 7.96
CA VAL A 153 -3.45 -5.88 6.66
C VAL A 153 -3.06 -4.45 6.31
N GLU A 154 -2.81 -3.59 7.31
CA GLU A 154 -2.33 -2.22 7.11
C GLU A 154 -0.86 -2.19 6.69
N GLU A 155 0.01 -3.00 7.30
CA GLU A 155 1.41 -3.16 6.85
C GLU A 155 1.46 -3.78 5.45
N GLY A 156 0.60 -4.77 5.16
CA GLY A 156 0.42 -5.26 3.79
C GLY A 156 0.07 -4.13 2.81
N ARG A 157 -0.81 -3.20 3.20
CA ARG A 157 -1.14 -2.02 2.36
C ARG A 157 0.03 -1.04 2.22
N HIS A 158 0.92 -0.94 3.22
CA HIS A 158 2.13 -0.12 3.12
C HIS A 158 3.09 -0.69 2.07
N LEU A 159 3.25 -2.02 2.00
CA LEU A 159 3.99 -2.67 0.91
C LEU A 159 3.40 -2.31 -0.46
N TRP A 160 2.07 -2.39 -0.62
CA TRP A 160 1.38 -1.97 -1.85
C TRP A 160 1.68 -0.51 -2.23
N ALA A 161 1.79 0.40 -1.25
CA ALA A 161 2.12 1.79 -1.50
C ALA A 161 3.55 1.95 -2.05
N MET A 162 4.53 1.26 -1.47
CA MET A 162 5.91 1.30 -1.94
C MET A 162 6.05 0.65 -3.34
N VAL A 163 5.41 -0.49 -3.55
CA VAL A 163 5.36 -1.18 -4.84
C VAL A 163 4.74 -0.30 -5.93
N TYR A 164 3.66 0.42 -5.64
CA TYR A 164 3.10 1.40 -6.56
C TYR A 164 4.13 2.47 -6.97
N LEU A 165 4.84 3.06 -6.01
CA LEU A 165 5.85 4.09 -6.30
C LEU A 165 6.99 3.53 -7.17
N LEU A 166 7.45 2.31 -6.86
CA LEU A 166 8.47 1.62 -7.64
C LEU A 166 8.00 1.38 -9.09
N GLN A 167 6.80 0.85 -9.28
CA GLN A 167 6.27 0.55 -10.60
C GLN A 167 5.95 1.80 -11.42
N LYS A 168 5.45 2.86 -10.76
CA LYS A 168 5.10 4.14 -11.40
C LYS A 168 6.33 4.93 -11.85
N TYR A 169 7.31 5.11 -10.96
CA TYR A 169 8.40 6.07 -11.17
C TYR A 169 9.75 5.44 -11.50
N PHE A 170 9.96 4.16 -11.18
CA PHE A 170 11.27 3.50 -11.30
C PHE A 170 11.38 2.51 -12.47
N GLY A 171 10.34 2.41 -13.31
CA GLY A 171 10.46 1.76 -14.62
C GLY A 171 10.74 0.26 -14.51
N ARG A 172 11.80 -0.24 -15.15
CA ARG A 172 12.17 -1.67 -15.10
C ARG A 172 12.77 -2.03 -13.75
N ASP A 173 13.76 -1.25 -13.30
CA ASP A 173 14.42 -1.48 -12.01
C ASP A 173 13.41 -1.47 -10.86
N GLY A 174 12.40 -0.58 -10.91
CA GLY A 174 11.33 -0.58 -9.91
C GLY A 174 10.47 -1.85 -9.91
N ARG A 175 10.28 -2.50 -11.06
CA ARG A 175 9.59 -3.80 -11.10
C ARG A 175 10.45 -4.91 -10.53
N GLU A 176 11.76 -4.89 -10.81
CA GLU A 176 12.70 -5.89 -10.29
C GLU A 176 12.87 -5.81 -8.77
N GLU A 177 12.77 -4.61 -8.18
CA GLU A 177 12.78 -4.43 -6.71
C GLU A 177 11.44 -4.75 -6.03
N ALA A 178 10.35 -4.80 -6.79
CA ALA A 178 9.02 -5.10 -6.27
C ALA A 178 8.68 -6.60 -6.29
N ASP A 179 9.31 -7.36 -7.19
CA ASP A 179 9.17 -8.82 -7.33
C ASP A 179 10.00 -9.56 -6.26
#